data_AF-W8ZRG9-F1
#
_entry.id   AF-W8ZRG9-F1
#
_cell.length_a   1.000
_cell.length_b   1.000
_cell.length_c   1.000
_cell.angle_alpha   90.00
_cell.angle_beta   90.00
_cell.angle_gamma   90.00
#
_symmetry.space_group_name_H-M   'P 1'
#
loop_
_entity.id
_entity.type
_entity.pdbx_description
1 polymer ?
#
loop_
_entity_poly.entity_id
_entity_poly.type
_entity_poly.pdbx_seq_one_letter_code
_entity_poly.pdbx_strand_id
1 'polypeptide(L)'
;MESEAQWPLMSRNSGAEGDGVGAGLAVGTAEGLEDADGAGVADVRCHAQAPTILETDWVRVSSLYDELSQIAPSPIIELNRAVAVSMAHGPEIGLQLVDGLLSEPSLKNYHLLPSVRGDLLMKLGRFDDAQSEFTRAAALAGNVRERAFLLKRAAGCAEGRNN
;
A
#
# COMPACT_ATOMS: atom_id res chain seq x y z
N MET A 1 -24.12 -1.51 -5.76
CA MET A 1 -23.74 -2.76 -5.07
C MET A 1 -22.24 -2.72 -4.94
N GLU A 2 -21.79 -1.96 -3.94
CA GLU A 2 -20.39 -1.70 -3.66
C GLU A 2 -19.88 -2.88 -2.85
N SER A 3 -19.01 -3.70 -3.46
CA SER A 3 -18.44 -4.89 -2.84
C SER A 3 -17.42 -4.45 -1.78
N GLU A 4 -17.78 -4.68 -0.52
CA GLU A 4 -16.90 -4.59 0.64
C GLU A 4 -15.70 -5.53 0.46
N ALA A 5 -14.53 -4.96 0.14
CA ALA A 5 -13.24 -5.61 0.34
C ALA A 5 -12.92 -5.61 1.85
N GLN A 6 -13.59 -6.49 2.59
CA GLN A 6 -13.40 -6.72 4.02
C GLN A 6 -11.98 -7.28 4.26
N TRP A 7 -11.07 -6.49 4.83
CA TRP A 7 -9.65 -6.87 4.99
C TRP A 7 -9.37 -7.72 6.24
N PRO A 8 -8.86 -8.96 6.11
CA PRO A 8 -8.47 -9.79 7.23
C PRO A 8 -6.97 -9.64 7.53
N LEU A 9 -6.54 -8.51 8.13
CA LEU A 9 -5.18 -8.40 8.73
C LEU A 9 -5.16 -7.83 10.15
N MET A 10 -6.32 -7.66 10.79
CA MET A 10 -6.39 -7.11 12.17
C MET A 10 -6.07 -8.11 13.30
N SER A 11 -5.57 -9.32 13.02
CA SER A 11 -5.25 -10.27 14.10
C SER A 11 -4.09 -11.18 13.77
N ARG A 12 -2.88 -10.79 14.21
CA ARG A 12 -1.90 -11.62 14.91
C ARG A 12 -0.62 -10.81 15.12
N ASN A 13 -0.57 -10.11 16.25
CA ASN A 13 0.68 -9.69 16.87
C ASN A 13 0.89 -10.63 18.08
N SER A 14 1.81 -11.58 17.96
CA SER A 14 2.38 -12.29 19.11
C SER A 14 3.89 -12.19 18.98
N GLY A 15 4.51 -11.64 20.02
CA GLY A 15 5.80 -10.98 19.99
C GLY A 15 7.01 -11.86 19.67
N ALA A 16 8.04 -11.19 19.19
CA ALA A 16 9.44 -11.38 19.55
C ALA A 16 10.23 -10.17 19.05
N GLU A 17 11.34 -9.89 19.71
CA GLU A 17 12.15 -8.70 19.66
C GLU A 17 12.59 -8.17 18.27
N GLY A 18 12.68 -6.84 18.20
CA GLY A 18 13.75 -6.10 17.53
C GLY A 18 14.06 -6.46 16.08
N ASP A 19 13.24 -5.96 15.15
CA ASP A 19 13.64 -5.51 13.81
C ASP A 19 12.44 -4.77 13.19
N GLY A 20 12.70 -3.68 12.46
CA GLY A 20 11.69 -2.72 12.00
C GLY A 20 10.48 -3.36 11.33
N VAL A 21 9.34 -3.33 12.03
CA VAL A 21 8.05 -3.90 11.63
C VAL A 21 7.52 -3.17 10.39
N GLY A 22 7.71 -3.78 9.22
CA GLY A 22 7.05 -3.40 7.97
C GLY A 22 5.56 -3.76 8.06
N ALA A 23 4.71 -2.74 8.19
CA ALA A 23 3.26 -2.87 8.23
C ALA A 23 2.71 -3.59 7.00
N GLY A 24 1.79 -4.53 7.25
CA GLY A 24 1.13 -5.35 6.24
C GLY A 24 0.30 -4.53 5.27
N LEU A 25 0.74 -4.55 4.02
CA LEU A 25 -0.09 -4.29 2.84
C LEU A 25 -0.43 -5.69 2.31
N ALA A 26 -1.61 -6.22 2.65
CA ALA A 26 -2.12 -7.35 1.87
C ALA A 26 -2.35 -6.87 0.43
N VAL A 27 -2.22 -7.81 -0.49
CA VAL A 27 -2.65 -7.68 -1.87
C VAL A 27 -4.05 -8.28 -1.89
N GLY A 28 -5.06 -7.50 -2.28
CA GLY A 28 -6.44 -7.98 -2.33
C GLY A 28 -6.59 -9.14 -3.30
N THR A 29 -7.11 -10.27 -2.83
CA THR A 29 -7.56 -11.36 -3.68
C THR A 29 -8.86 -10.95 -4.35
N ALA A 30 -8.83 -10.71 -5.67
CA ALA A 30 -10.04 -10.63 -6.47
C ALA A 30 -10.40 -12.05 -6.94
N GLU A 31 -11.40 -12.67 -6.31
CA GLU A 31 -12.07 -13.85 -6.86
C GLU A 31 -13.35 -13.40 -7.59
N GLY A 32 -13.51 -13.90 -8.82
CA GLY A 32 -14.78 -13.96 -9.53
C GLY A 32 -14.72 -13.43 -10.96
N LEU A 33 -14.64 -14.35 -11.93
CA LEU A 33 -15.47 -14.41 -13.16
C LEU A 33 -14.91 -15.48 -14.13
N GLU A 34 -15.35 -16.73 -13.94
CA GLU A 34 -15.48 -17.77 -14.98
C GLU A 34 -16.84 -17.48 -15.67
N ASP A 35 -17.10 -17.48 -16.98
CA ASP A 35 -16.47 -18.01 -18.19
C ASP A 35 -16.92 -17.19 -19.41
N ALA A 36 -16.10 -17.09 -20.47
CA ALA A 36 -16.46 -17.41 -21.87
C ALA A 36 -15.48 -16.80 -22.89
N ASP A 37 -14.88 -17.69 -23.69
CA ASP A 37 -14.35 -17.49 -25.05
C ASP A 37 -13.13 -16.57 -25.28
N GLY A 38 -11.95 -17.22 -25.38
CA GLY A 38 -11.13 -17.13 -26.60
C GLY A 38 -10.27 -15.88 -26.83
N ALA A 39 -9.33 -15.56 -25.94
CA ALA A 39 -8.06 -14.90 -26.27
C ALA A 39 -7.10 -15.03 -25.07
N GLY A 40 -5.87 -15.49 -25.29
CA GLY A 40 -4.91 -15.75 -24.21
C GLY A 40 -4.50 -14.48 -23.46
N VAL A 41 -5.20 -14.20 -22.37
CA VAL A 41 -4.78 -13.29 -21.30
C VAL A 41 -3.79 -14.02 -20.40
N ALA A 42 -2.63 -13.40 -20.16
CA ALA A 42 -1.64 -13.93 -19.23
C ALA A 42 -2.25 -13.99 -17.83
N ASP A 43 -2.45 -15.21 -17.35
CA ASP A 43 -2.93 -15.52 -16.02
C ASP A 43 -1.88 -15.02 -15.00
N VAL A 44 -2.15 -13.91 -14.31
CA VAL A 44 -1.31 -13.41 -13.21
C VAL A 44 -1.59 -14.26 -11.97
N ARG A 45 -1.16 -15.52 -12.04
CA ARG A 45 -1.21 -16.46 -10.92
C ARG A 45 0.18 -16.57 -10.30
N CYS A 46 0.64 -15.51 -9.64
CA CYS A 46 1.93 -15.49 -8.96
C CYS A 46 1.87 -14.74 -7.61
N HIS A 47 0.93 -15.07 -6.73
CA HIS A 47 0.91 -14.49 -5.37
C HIS A 47 0.70 -15.50 -4.23
N ALA A 48 0.75 -16.82 -4.49
CA ALA A 48 0.45 -17.84 -3.48
C ALA A 48 1.66 -18.68 -3.01
N GLN A 49 2.90 -18.20 -3.16
CA GLN A 49 4.10 -18.98 -2.81
C GLN A 49 5.23 -18.20 -2.13
N ALA A 50 4.92 -17.05 -1.51
CA ALA A 50 5.86 -16.37 -0.61
C ALA A 50 5.33 -16.46 0.82
N PRO A 51 5.93 -17.27 1.71
CA PRO A 51 5.61 -17.31 3.14
C PRO A 51 5.75 -15.96 3.86
N THR A 52 6.53 -15.03 3.28
CA THR A 52 6.78 -13.69 3.84
C THR A 52 6.83 -12.59 2.76
N ILE A 53 6.56 -11.35 3.17
CA ILE A 53 6.73 -10.12 2.36
C ILE A 53 8.17 -10.04 1.80
N LEU A 54 9.16 -10.55 2.51
CA LEU A 54 10.58 -10.52 2.11
C LEU A 54 10.91 -11.54 1.01
N GLU A 55 10.13 -12.62 0.88
CA GLU A 55 10.29 -13.64 -0.16
C GLU A 55 9.46 -13.33 -1.41
N THR A 56 8.69 -12.24 -1.39
CA THR A 56 7.97 -11.78 -2.57
C THR A 56 8.96 -11.20 -3.56
N ASP A 57 8.92 -11.68 -4.81
CA ASP A 57 9.69 -11.09 -5.92
C ASP A 57 9.08 -9.74 -6.32
N TRP A 58 9.43 -8.70 -5.56
CA TRP A 58 8.88 -7.36 -5.77
C TRP A 58 9.21 -6.77 -7.15
N VAL A 59 10.32 -7.18 -7.77
CA VAL A 59 10.68 -6.77 -9.14
C VAL A 59 9.71 -7.37 -10.14
N ARG A 60 9.31 -8.63 -9.97
CA ARG A 60 8.26 -9.25 -10.77
C ARG A 60 6.90 -8.58 -10.51
N VAL A 61 6.56 -8.31 -9.26
CA VAL A 61 5.29 -7.65 -8.91
C VAL A 61 5.21 -6.24 -9.51
N SER A 62 6.28 -5.45 -9.43
CA SER A 62 6.30 -4.11 -10.03
C SER A 62 6.12 -4.17 -11.54
N SER A 63 6.77 -5.13 -12.22
CA SER A 63 6.64 -5.33 -13.66
C SER A 63 5.21 -5.69 -14.07
N LEU A 64 4.51 -6.51 -13.29
CA LEU A 64 3.10 -6.83 -13.53
C LEU A 64 2.20 -5.60 -13.40
N TYR A 65 2.47 -4.74 -12.42
CA TYR A 65 1.76 -3.46 -12.29
C TYR A 65 2.13 -2.47 -13.40
N ASP A 66 3.37 -2.46 -13.91
CA ASP A 66 3.79 -1.68 -15.08
C ASP A 66 3.01 -2.08 -16.34
N GLU A 67 2.82 -3.39 -16.57
CA GLU A 67 2.02 -3.90 -17.69
C GLU A 67 0.54 -3.59 -17.49
N LEU A 68 0.02 -3.82 -16.29
CA LEU A 68 -1.38 -3.58 -15.96
C LEU A 68 -1.76 -2.10 -16.14
N SER A 69 -0.88 -1.17 -15.75
CA SER A 69 -1.19 0.26 -15.86
C SER A 69 -1.24 0.77 -17.32
N GLN A 70 -0.56 0.09 -18.24
CA GLN A 70 -0.66 0.36 -19.68
C GLN A 70 -1.98 -0.16 -20.27
N ILE A 71 -2.47 -1.30 -19.79
CA ILE A 71 -3.69 -1.95 -20.29
C ILE A 71 -4.95 -1.31 -19.69
N ALA A 72 -4.90 -0.98 -18.39
CA ALA A 72 -6.02 -0.42 -17.64
C ALA A 72 -5.55 0.78 -16.79
N PRO A 73 -5.38 1.97 -17.40
CA PRO A 73 -4.97 3.15 -16.67
C PRO A 73 -5.97 3.51 -15.57
N SER A 74 -5.50 3.48 -14.31
CA SER A 74 -6.30 3.83 -13.15
C SER A 74 -5.43 4.40 -12.04
N PRO A 75 -5.81 5.51 -11.39
CA PRO A 75 -5.07 6.08 -10.27
C PRO A 75 -4.86 5.12 -9.10
N ILE A 76 -5.76 4.14 -8.91
CA ILE A 76 -5.61 3.10 -7.89
C ILE A 76 -4.54 2.08 -8.29
N ILE A 77 -4.47 1.72 -9.57
CA ILE A 77 -3.44 0.82 -10.12
C ILE A 77 -2.07 1.50 -10.01
N GLU A 78 -1.99 2.79 -10.34
CA GLU A 78 -0.75 3.58 -10.20
C GLU A 78 -0.29 3.70 -8.74
N LEU A 79 -1.22 3.85 -7.79
CA LEU A 79 -0.88 3.85 -6.37
C LEU A 79 -0.31 2.50 -5.92
N ASN A 80 -0.92 1.39 -6.33
CA ASN A 80 -0.43 0.05 -6.03
C ASN A 80 0.92 -0.24 -6.70
N ARG A 81 1.11 0.25 -7.93
CA ARG A 81 2.40 0.22 -8.64
C ARG A 81 3.49 0.94 -7.85
N ALA A 82 3.19 2.15 -7.34
CA ALA A 82 4.14 2.92 -6.55
C ALA A 82 4.58 2.18 -5.28
N VAL A 83 3.66 1.45 -4.63
CA VAL A 83 3.98 0.56 -3.51
C VAL A 83 4.91 -0.56 -3.96
N ALA A 84 4.60 -1.28 -5.03
CA ALA A 84 5.42 -2.39 -5.53
C ALA A 84 6.85 -1.91 -5.88
N VAL A 85 6.96 -0.78 -6.58
CA VAL A 85 8.24 -0.14 -6.91
C VAL A 85 9.01 0.25 -5.66
N SER A 86 8.33 0.76 -4.62
CA SER A 86 8.97 1.12 -3.35
C SER A 86 9.63 -0.08 -2.66
N MET A 87 9.01 -1.26 -2.78
CA MET A 87 9.52 -2.50 -2.19
C MET A 87 10.65 -3.10 -3.04
N ALA A 88 10.58 -2.97 -4.36
CA ALA A 88 11.57 -3.49 -5.29
C ALA A 88 12.85 -2.63 -5.37
N HIS A 89 12.69 -1.31 -5.38
CA HIS A 89 13.75 -0.37 -5.73
C HIS A 89 14.01 0.68 -4.64
N GLY A 90 13.22 0.67 -3.57
CA GLY A 90 13.43 1.51 -2.40
C GLY A 90 12.40 2.63 -2.22
N PRO A 91 12.26 3.13 -0.99
CA PRO A 91 11.18 4.04 -0.62
C PRO A 91 11.22 5.40 -1.33
N GLU A 92 12.41 5.87 -1.71
CA GLU A 92 12.58 7.16 -2.42
C GLU A 92 11.88 7.14 -3.79
N ILE A 93 12.07 6.07 -4.56
CA ILE A 93 11.48 5.94 -5.91
C ILE A 93 9.96 5.79 -5.80
N GLY A 94 9.49 4.99 -4.84
CA GLY A 94 8.07 4.88 -4.55
C GLY A 94 7.45 6.23 -4.18
N LEU A 95 8.15 7.03 -3.36
CA LEU A 95 7.65 8.32 -2.91
C LEU A 95 7.49 9.30 -4.08
N GLN A 96 8.43 9.32 -5.03
CA GLN A 96 8.31 10.15 -6.23
C GLN A 96 7.07 9.82 -7.06
N LEU A 97 6.75 8.53 -7.19
CA LEU A 97 5.54 8.07 -7.88
C LEU A 97 4.26 8.49 -7.12
N VAL A 98 4.25 8.29 -5.80
CA VAL A 98 3.12 8.70 -4.94
C VAL A 98 2.91 10.22 -4.96
N ASP A 99 3.98 11.00 -4.94
CA ASP A 99 3.92 12.46 -5.01
C ASP A 99 3.29 12.93 -6.33
N GLY A 100 3.55 12.23 -7.44
CA GLY A 100 2.89 12.48 -8.73
C GLY A 100 1.37 12.25 -8.72
N LEU A 101 0.87 11.42 -7.80
CA LEU A 101 -0.55 11.12 -7.65
C LEU A 101 -1.30 12.12 -6.75
N LEU A 102 -0.59 13.05 -6.08
CA LEU A 102 -1.22 14.03 -5.19
C LEU A 102 -2.16 15.00 -5.92
N SER A 103 -1.93 15.24 -7.22
CA SER A 103 -2.80 16.06 -8.07
C SER A 103 -4.03 15.33 -8.58
N GLU A 104 -4.13 14.01 -8.43
CA GLU A 104 -5.23 13.21 -8.97
C GLU A 104 -6.55 13.47 -8.21
N PRO A 105 -7.58 14.05 -8.87
CA PRO A 105 -8.81 14.42 -8.17
C PRO A 105 -9.57 13.22 -7.60
N SER A 106 -9.48 12.06 -8.27
CA SER A 106 -10.12 10.81 -7.88
C SER A 106 -9.56 10.23 -6.58
N LEU A 107 -8.32 10.55 -6.23
CA LEU A 107 -7.65 10.07 -5.02
C LEU A 107 -7.73 11.07 -3.85
N LYS A 108 -8.31 12.26 -4.07
CA LYS A 108 -8.33 13.35 -3.08
C LYS A 108 -8.93 12.94 -1.73
N ASN A 109 -9.96 12.10 -1.76
CA ASN A 109 -10.66 11.60 -0.58
C ASN A 109 -10.28 10.15 -0.24
N TYR A 110 -9.29 9.59 -0.91
CA TYR A 110 -8.87 8.21 -0.72
C TYR A 110 -7.79 8.14 0.36
N HIS A 111 -8.14 7.65 1.55
CA HIS A 111 -7.26 7.65 2.72
C HIS A 111 -5.96 6.83 2.51
N LEU A 112 -5.92 5.89 1.55
CA LEU A 112 -4.72 5.10 1.28
C LEU A 112 -3.60 5.92 0.64
N LEU A 113 -3.92 6.93 -0.17
CA LEU A 113 -2.89 7.79 -0.78
C LEU A 113 -2.01 8.47 0.29
N PRO A 114 -2.56 9.24 1.26
CA PRO A 114 -1.76 9.79 2.34
C PRO A 114 -1.19 8.71 3.28
N SER A 115 -1.84 7.55 3.45
CA SER A 115 -1.28 6.47 4.26
C SER A 115 0.02 5.90 3.68
N VAL A 116 0.01 5.57 2.38
CA VAL A 116 1.20 5.06 1.67
C VAL A 116 2.31 6.10 1.67
N ARG A 117 1.97 7.36 1.41
CA ARG A 117 2.94 8.46 1.47
C ARG A 117 3.60 8.56 2.85
N GLY A 118 2.81 8.51 3.92
CA GLY A 118 3.30 8.52 5.30
C GLY A 118 4.26 7.37 5.60
N ASP A 119 3.99 6.18 5.09
CA ASP A 119 4.86 5.00 5.27
C ASP A 119 6.23 5.18 4.64
N LEU A 120 6.25 5.69 3.40
CA LEU A 120 7.49 5.93 2.67
C LEU A 120 8.32 7.03 3.33
N LEU A 121 7.67 8.13 3.75
CA LEU A 121 8.32 9.21 4.48
C LEU A 121 8.89 8.74 5.82
N MET A 122 8.17 7.88 6.55
CA MET A 122 8.67 7.29 7.79
C MET A 122 9.92 6.45 7.52
N LYS A 123 9.93 5.60 6.48
CA LYS A 123 11.09 4.78 6.09
C LYS A 123 12.30 5.63 5.67
N LEU A 124 12.07 6.84 5.16
CA LEU A 124 13.09 7.81 4.79
C LEU A 124 13.53 8.73 5.95
N GLY A 125 12.99 8.53 7.17
CA GLY A 125 13.30 9.36 8.33
C GLY A 125 12.66 10.77 8.30
N ARG A 126 11.74 11.03 7.36
CA ARG A 126 11.02 12.31 7.21
C ARG A 126 9.79 12.33 8.11
N PHE A 127 10.03 12.31 9.41
CA PHE A 127 8.99 12.05 10.42
C PHE A 127 7.91 13.13 10.52
N ASP A 128 8.24 14.41 10.32
CA ASP A 128 7.26 15.52 10.35
C ASP A 128 6.25 15.42 9.20
N ASP A 129 6.77 15.16 8.00
CA ASP A 129 5.96 14.95 6.80
C ASP A 129 5.10 13.68 6.98
N ALA A 130 5.70 12.59 7.48
CA ALA A 130 5.00 11.33 7.72
C ALA A 130 3.83 11.50 8.72
N GLN A 131 4.07 12.21 9.82
CA GLN A 131 3.04 12.51 10.83
C GLN A 131 1.86 13.27 10.21
N SER A 132 2.15 14.26 9.37
CA SER A 132 1.13 15.07 8.70
C SER A 132 0.27 14.20 7.77
N GLU A 133 0.90 13.31 7.00
CA GLU A 133 0.18 12.40 6.10
C GLU A 133 -0.66 11.37 6.84
N PHE A 134 -0.15 10.74 7.90
CA PHE A 134 -0.96 9.82 8.71
C PHE A 134 -2.16 10.52 9.37
N THR A 135 -1.99 11.77 9.79
CA THR A 135 -3.09 12.57 10.36
C THR A 135 -4.15 12.87 9.30
N ARG A 136 -3.72 13.21 8.07
CA ARG A 136 -4.61 13.41 6.93
C ARG A 136 -5.35 12.13 6.57
N ALA A 137 -4.64 11.00 6.51
CA ALA A 137 -5.24 9.70 6.26
C ALA A 137 -6.30 9.35 7.32
N ALA A 138 -6.00 9.59 8.59
CA ALA A 138 -6.93 9.36 9.70
C ALA A 138 -8.21 10.21 9.59
N ALA A 139 -8.12 11.43 9.03
CA ALA A 139 -9.28 12.28 8.79
C ALA A 139 -10.18 11.79 7.64
N LEU A 140 -9.63 11.01 6.70
CA LEU A 140 -10.32 10.44 5.55
C LEU A 140 -10.81 9.00 5.78
N ALA A 141 -10.34 8.34 6.85
CA ALA A 141 -10.70 6.96 7.17
C ALA A 141 -12.21 6.81 7.43
N GLY A 142 -12.82 5.78 6.81
CA GLY A 142 -14.27 5.56 6.89
C GLY A 142 -14.73 4.91 8.19
N ASN A 143 -13.80 4.37 8.99
CA ASN A 143 -14.13 3.66 10.23
C ASN A 143 -13.19 4.02 11.39
N VAL A 144 -13.70 3.84 12.61
CA VAL A 144 -13.01 4.22 13.85
C VAL A 144 -11.72 3.43 14.08
N ARG A 145 -11.68 2.15 13.69
CA ARG A 145 -10.50 1.29 13.90
C ARG A 145 -9.33 1.73 13.05
N GLU A 146 -9.58 1.96 11.77
CA GLU A 146 -8.60 2.46 10.80
C GLU A 146 -8.10 3.85 11.18
N ARG A 147 -9.02 4.75 11.57
CA ARG A 147 -8.65 6.06 12.10
C ARG A 147 -7.72 5.95 13.30
N ALA A 148 -8.06 5.11 14.29
CA ALA A 148 -7.24 4.92 15.48
C ALA A 148 -5.87 4.33 15.14
N PHE A 149 -5.81 3.39 14.19
CA PHE A 149 -4.55 2.84 13.70
C PHE A 149 -3.65 3.92 13.07
N LEU A 150 -4.20 4.74 12.18
CA LEU A 150 -3.45 5.81 11.51
C LEU A 150 -2.97 6.88 12.50
N LEU A 151 -3.79 7.26 13.48
CA LEU A 151 -3.37 8.17 14.55
C LEU A 151 -2.25 7.59 15.41
N LYS A 152 -2.28 6.27 15.69
CA LYS A 152 -1.18 5.60 16.39
C LYS A 152 0.13 5.68 15.59
N ARG A 153 0.07 5.52 14.27
CA ARG A 153 1.25 5.69 13.40
C ARG A 153 1.75 7.13 13.39
N ALA A 154 0.85 8.11 13.33
CA ALA A 154 1.19 9.52 13.42
C ALA A 154 1.90 9.86 14.76
N ALA A 155 1.50 9.22 15.86
CA ALA A 155 2.18 9.37 17.15
C ALA A 155 3.58 8.74 17.14
N GLY A 156 3.74 7.54 16.54
CA GLY A 156 5.04 6.88 16.41
C GLY A 156 6.09 7.69 15.63
N CYS A 157 5.67 8.58 14.73
CA CYS A 157 6.58 9.51 14.07
C CYS A 157 7.27 10.47 15.07
N ALA A 158 6.59 10.87 16.15
CA ALA A 158 7.19 11.74 17.16
C ALA A 158 8.27 11.01 17.97
N GLU A 159 8.11 9.69 18.18
CA GLU A 159 9.10 8.84 18.84
C GLU A 159 10.34 8.67 17.97
N GLY A 160 10.17 8.46 16.66
CA GLY A 160 11.26 8.35 15.69
C GLY A 160 12.12 9.63 15.57
N ARG A 161 11.58 10.81 15.86
CA ARG A 161 12.36 12.07 15.91
C ARG A 161 13.30 12.18 17.10
N ASN A 162 13.00 11.50 18.19
CA ASN A 162 13.69 11.65 19.48
C ASN A 162 14.83 10.65 19.67
N ASN A 163 15.06 9.77 18.69
CA ASN A 163 16.03 8.68 18.73
C ASN A 163 17.07 8.86 17.62
#